data_AF-A0A8H5QYT2-F1
#
_entry.id   AF-A0A8H5QYT2-F1
#
_cell.length_a   1.000
_cell.length_b   1.000
_cell.length_c   1.000
_cell.angle_alpha   90.00
_cell.angle_beta   90.00
_cell.angle_gamma   90.00
#
_symmetry.space_group_name_H-M   'P 1'
#
loop_
_entity.id
_entity.type
_entity.pdbx_description
1 polymer ?
#
loop_
_entity_poly.entity_id
_entity_poly.type
_entity_poly.pdbx_seq_one_letter_code
_entity_poly.pdbx_strand_id
1 'polypeptide(L)'
;MANLPSQHPTLSLHLSDVTLTPLITSASSQSHLESLTALTSSALSSQTAAQRLGLGRPQRLMVEYPDRGPVVIHSYLDPRDAVDTATNNAAATASSRPGSAPGSSHGPDSRAPRSEPAPPHDDPRSEDAAPLLVGVVVAGSADEAREARRASTRLERVGREFQREWAAESSQERANDEGPE
;
A
#
# COMPACT_ATOMS: atom_id res chain seq x y z
N MET A 1 14.98 11.86 -4.17
CA MET A 1 14.69 10.80 -3.18
C MET A 1 15.43 11.08 -1.88
N ALA A 2 14.73 11.23 -0.76
CA ALA A 2 15.35 11.48 0.55
C ALA A 2 15.92 10.16 1.10
N ASN A 3 17.13 10.19 1.67
CA ASN A 3 17.72 9.05 2.37
C ASN A 3 16.98 8.83 3.71
N LEU A 4 15.86 8.11 3.64
CA LEU A 4 14.94 7.90 4.74
C LEU A 4 15.56 7.13 5.93
N PRO A 5 16.42 6.11 5.73
CA PRO A 5 17.20 5.51 6.82
C PRO A 5 18.00 6.52 7.64
N SER A 6 18.67 7.48 7.00
CA SER A 6 19.47 8.49 7.72
C SER A 6 18.65 9.47 8.56
N GLN A 7 17.34 9.59 8.30
CA GLN A 7 16.46 10.48 9.08
C GLN A 7 15.96 9.83 10.37
N HIS A 8 16.10 8.52 10.52
CA HIS A 8 15.59 7.74 11.65
C HIS A 8 16.68 6.76 12.16
N PRO A 9 17.80 7.26 12.72
CA PRO A 9 18.95 6.43 13.07
C PRO A 9 18.68 5.43 14.21
N THR A 10 17.64 5.63 15.01
CA THR A 10 17.27 4.72 16.11
C THR A 10 16.26 3.66 15.69
N LEU A 11 15.68 3.77 14.49
CA LEU A 11 14.72 2.82 13.95
C LEU A 11 15.40 1.91 12.93
N SER A 12 14.92 0.67 12.82
CA SER A 12 15.23 -0.17 11.65
C SER A 12 14.12 -0.06 10.63
N LEU A 13 14.48 0.17 9.37
CA LEU A 13 13.55 0.34 8.26
C LEU A 13 13.92 -0.60 7.13
N HIS A 14 12.92 -1.24 6.55
CA HIS A 14 13.10 -2.14 5.43
C HIS A 14 11.89 -2.05 4.50
N LEU A 15 12.11 -1.91 3.21
CA LEU A 15 11.08 -1.92 2.18
C LEU A 15 11.53 -2.93 1.13
N SER A 16 10.70 -3.92 0.86
CA SER A 16 10.95 -4.92 -0.16
C SER A 16 9.67 -5.27 -0.90
N ASP A 17 9.82 -5.93 -2.04
CA ASP A 17 8.70 -6.61 -2.71
C ASP A 17 8.39 -7.97 -2.05
N VAL A 18 7.43 -8.70 -2.63
CA VAL A 18 7.03 -10.05 -2.22
C VAL A 18 8.07 -11.13 -2.48
N THR A 19 9.04 -10.86 -3.37
CA THR A 19 10.18 -11.75 -3.63
C THR A 19 11.35 -11.52 -2.67
N LEU A 20 11.17 -10.61 -1.70
CA LEU A 20 12.16 -10.20 -0.71
C LEU A 20 13.34 -9.44 -1.33
N THR A 21 13.15 -8.84 -2.50
CA THR A 21 14.14 -7.95 -3.11
C THR A 21 14.10 -6.60 -2.38
N PRO A 22 15.20 -6.17 -1.73
CA PRO A 22 15.19 -4.94 -0.94
C PRO A 22 15.28 -3.70 -1.83
N LEU A 23 14.37 -2.76 -1.64
CA LEU A 23 14.36 -1.44 -2.28
C LEU A 23 14.99 -0.37 -1.38
N ILE A 24 14.65 -0.40 -0.09
CA ILE A 24 15.24 0.46 0.95
C ILE A 24 15.57 -0.41 2.15
N THR A 25 16.76 -0.25 2.70
CA THR A 25 17.11 -0.91 3.95
C THR A 25 18.00 -0.02 4.80
N SER A 26 17.78 -0.05 6.11
CA SER A 26 18.68 0.53 7.10
C SER A 26 19.65 -0.50 7.69
N ALA A 27 19.65 -1.74 7.17
CA ALA A 27 20.51 -2.80 7.67
C ALA A 27 21.99 -2.44 7.50
N SER A 28 22.76 -2.54 8.60
CA SER A 28 24.20 -2.27 8.60
C SER A 28 25.07 -3.54 8.64
N SER A 29 24.44 -4.70 8.80
CA SER A 29 25.08 -6.01 8.82
C SER A 29 24.21 -7.07 8.14
N GLN A 30 24.81 -8.20 7.77
CA GLN A 30 24.11 -9.32 7.15
C GLN A 30 23.05 -9.93 8.08
N SER A 31 23.37 -10.12 9.37
CA SER A 31 22.43 -10.66 10.36
C SER A 31 21.24 -9.72 10.61
N HIS A 32 21.47 -8.41 10.54
CA HIS A 32 20.42 -7.40 10.65
C HIS A 32 19.48 -7.45 9.43
N LEU A 33 20.04 -7.58 8.23
CA LEU A 33 19.26 -7.77 7.01
C LEU A 33 18.43 -9.06 7.07
N GLU A 34 19.02 -10.18 7.47
CA GLU A 34 18.33 -11.46 7.63
C GLU A 34 17.15 -11.36 8.61
N SER A 35 17.32 -10.64 9.71
CA SER A 35 16.26 -10.40 10.69
C SER A 35 15.10 -9.59 10.11
N LEU A 36 15.39 -8.55 9.32
CA LEU A 36 14.38 -7.75 8.64
C LEU A 36 13.65 -8.55 7.55
N THR A 37 14.38 -9.35 6.77
CA THR A 37 13.81 -10.25 5.77
C THR A 37 12.90 -11.31 6.40
N ALA A 38 13.27 -11.85 7.56
CA ALA A 38 12.44 -12.78 8.32
C ALA A 38 11.14 -12.11 8.81
N LEU A 39 11.20 -10.87 9.30
CA LEU A 39 10.01 -10.08 9.66
C LEU A 39 9.10 -9.85 8.46
N THR A 40 9.67 -9.50 7.29
CA THR A 40 8.88 -9.37 6.05
C THR A 40 8.20 -10.67 5.65
N SER A 41 8.89 -11.81 5.75
CA SER A 41 8.33 -13.12 5.44
C SER A 41 7.17 -13.47 6.39
N SER A 42 7.29 -13.11 7.67
CA SER A 42 6.21 -13.22 8.66
C SER A 42 5.01 -12.32 8.33
N ALA A 43 5.26 -11.11 7.85
CA ALA A 43 4.22 -10.19 7.40
C ALA A 43 3.43 -10.77 6.21
N LEU A 44 4.11 -11.28 5.19
CA LEU A 44 3.46 -11.93 4.03
C LEU A 44 2.60 -13.13 4.45
N SER A 45 3.11 -13.93 5.40
CA SER A 45 2.35 -15.04 5.99
C SER A 45 1.11 -14.54 6.74
N SER A 46 1.24 -13.45 7.50
CA SER A 46 0.12 -12.82 8.23
C SER A 46 -0.95 -12.26 7.29
N GLN A 47 -0.56 -11.65 6.17
CA GLN A 47 -1.48 -11.18 5.14
C GLN A 47 -2.26 -12.33 4.50
N THR A 48 -1.55 -13.42 4.14
CA THR A 48 -2.16 -14.63 3.57
C THR A 48 -3.14 -15.26 4.56
N ALA A 49 -2.78 -15.32 5.84
CA ALA A 49 -3.66 -15.84 6.89
C ALA A 49 -4.92 -14.96 7.05
N ALA A 50 -4.78 -13.64 7.06
CA ALA A 50 -5.91 -12.71 7.16
C ALA A 50 -6.91 -12.89 6.00
N GLN A 51 -6.41 -13.05 4.77
CA GLN A 51 -7.24 -13.33 3.60
C GLN A 51 -7.99 -14.65 3.72
N ARG A 52 -7.31 -15.72 4.14
CA ARG A 52 -7.93 -17.05 4.34
C ARG A 52 -9.00 -17.06 5.42
N LEU A 53 -8.84 -16.22 6.43
CA LEU A 53 -9.81 -16.06 7.52
C LEU A 53 -10.96 -15.10 7.17
N GLY A 54 -11.00 -14.53 5.97
CA GLY A 54 -12.04 -13.58 5.56
C GLY A 54 -11.95 -12.23 6.27
N LEU A 55 -10.80 -11.88 6.86
CA LEU A 55 -10.58 -10.60 7.55
C LEU A 55 -10.29 -9.45 6.57
N GLY A 56 -10.23 -9.74 5.27
CA GLY A 56 -9.91 -8.78 4.22
C GLY A 56 -8.41 -8.59 3.98
N ARG A 57 -8.05 -7.49 3.31
CA ARG A 57 -6.65 -7.12 3.02
C ARG A 57 -6.14 -6.17 4.10
N PRO A 58 -5.22 -6.59 4.99
CA PRO A 58 -4.67 -5.68 5.99
C PRO A 58 -3.83 -4.60 5.30
N GLN A 59 -4.04 -3.34 5.66
CA GLN A 59 -3.19 -2.23 5.20
C GLN A 59 -1.97 -2.07 6.10
N ARG A 60 -2.15 -2.27 7.41
CA ARG A 60 -1.09 -2.15 8.41
C ARG A 60 -1.31 -3.13 9.54
N LEU A 61 -0.23 -3.78 9.97
CA LEU A 61 -0.21 -4.64 11.15
C LEU A 61 0.84 -4.09 12.11
N MET A 62 0.45 -3.90 13.37
CA MET A 62 1.35 -3.41 14.41
C MET A 62 1.43 -4.43 15.54
N VAL A 63 2.66 -4.76 15.93
CA VAL A 63 2.97 -5.65 17.05
C VAL A 63 3.63 -4.82 18.13
N GLU A 64 3.05 -4.81 19.32
CA GLU A 64 3.62 -4.19 20.52
C GLU A 64 3.97 -5.30 21.50
N TYR A 65 5.22 -5.30 21.96
CA TYR A 65 5.67 -6.25 22.97
C TYR A 65 5.40 -5.70 24.39
N PRO A 66 5.17 -6.57 25.39
CA PRO A 66 4.92 -6.15 26.77
C PRO A 66 6.11 -5.37 27.37
N ASP A 67 5.91 -4.79 28.55
CA ASP A 67 6.96 -4.13 29.35
C ASP A 67 7.69 -2.97 28.63
N ARG A 68 6.94 -2.21 27.80
CA ARG A 68 7.49 -1.17 26.92
C ARG A 68 8.56 -1.70 25.94
N GLY A 69 8.44 -2.96 25.56
CA GLY A 69 9.33 -3.61 24.61
C GLY A 69 9.22 -3.04 23.18
N PRO A 70 9.85 -3.73 22.22
CA PRO A 70 9.89 -3.31 20.84
C PRO A 70 8.50 -3.08 20.22
N VAL A 71 8.46 -2.27 19.18
CA VAL A 71 7.27 -2.08 18.34
C VAL A 71 7.63 -2.36 16.90
N VAL A 72 6.86 -3.24 16.26
CA VAL A 72 7.05 -3.60 14.85
C VAL A 72 5.81 -3.17 14.07
N ILE A 73 6.03 -2.41 12.99
CA ILE A 73 4.97 -1.97 12.08
C ILE A 73 5.24 -2.56 10.71
N HIS A 74 4.32 -3.39 10.24
CA HIS A 74 4.25 -3.88 8.87
C HIS A 74 3.22 -3.06 8.10
N SER A 75 3.59 -2.55 6.94
CA SER A 75 2.74 -1.76 6.05
C SER A 75 2.67 -2.49 4.70
N TYR A 76 1.47 -2.82 4.25
CA TYR A 76 1.25 -3.48 2.96
C TYR A 76 0.82 -2.43 1.94
N LEU A 77 1.58 -2.29 0.86
CA LEU A 77 1.35 -1.30 -0.18
C LEU A 77 0.82 -2.01 -1.41
N ASP A 78 -0.50 -2.22 -1.46
CA ASP A 78 -1.13 -2.76 -2.67
C ASP A 78 -1.27 -1.62 -3.70
N PRO A 79 -0.79 -1.79 -4.94
CA PRO A 79 -0.99 -0.81 -6.00
C PRO A 79 -2.47 -0.49 -6.24
N ARG A 80 -3.37 -1.45 -5.98
CA ARG A 80 -4.82 -1.28 -6.13
C ARG A 80 -5.38 -0.20 -5.20
N ASP A 81 -4.80 -0.04 -4.00
CA ASP A 81 -5.21 0.98 -3.03
C ASP A 81 -5.03 2.41 -3.58
N ALA A 82 -4.05 2.61 -4.48
CA ALA A 82 -3.81 3.91 -5.09
C ALA A 82 -4.92 4.28 -6.09
N VAL A 83 -5.41 3.29 -6.83
CA VAL A 83 -6.52 3.46 -7.80
C VAL A 83 -7.83 3.75 -7.07
N ASP A 84 -8.11 3.04 -5.99
CA ASP A 84 -9.31 3.25 -5.17
C ASP A 84 -9.33 4.65 -4.55
N THR A 85 -8.18 5.13 -4.05
CA THR A 85 -8.07 6.47 -3.47
C THR A 85 -8.29 7.58 -4.52
N ALA A 86 -7.75 7.42 -5.73
CA ALA A 86 -7.95 8.38 -6.81
C ALA A 86 -9.42 8.46 -7.25
N THR A 87 -10.07 7.31 -7.38
CA THR A 87 -11.49 7.21 -7.78
C THR A 87 -12.41 7.82 -6.73
N ASN A 88 -12.15 7.55 -5.44
CA ASN A 88 -12.91 8.13 -4.34
C ASN A 88 -12.76 9.66 -4.23
N ASN A 89 -11.56 10.20 -4.47
CA ASN A 89 -11.35 11.66 -4.51
C ASN A 89 -12.01 12.34 -5.72
N ALA A 90 -12.05 11.67 -6.88
CA ALA A 90 -12.78 12.16 -8.05
C ALA A 90 -14.30 12.18 -7.80
N ALA A 91 -14.85 11.16 -7.13
CA ALA A 91 -16.25 11.13 -6.74
C ALA A 91 -16.59 12.18 -5.66
N ALA A 92 -15.69 12.43 -4.70
CA ALA A 92 -15.87 13.46 -3.67
C ALA A 92 -15.84 14.89 -4.25
N THR A 93 -14.99 15.15 -5.24
CA THR A 93 -14.96 16.45 -5.95
C THR A 93 -16.18 16.67 -6.84
N ALA A 94 -16.74 15.61 -7.45
CA ALA A 94 -18.02 15.68 -8.15
C ALA A 94 -19.21 15.96 -7.22
N SER A 95 -19.15 15.48 -5.97
CA SER A 95 -20.22 15.62 -4.97
C SER A 95 -20.21 16.96 -4.20
N SER A 96 -19.18 17.79 -4.41
CA SER A 96 -18.99 19.05 -3.66
C SER A 96 -19.49 20.31 -4.39
N ARG A 97 -20.29 20.19 -5.46
CA ARG A 97 -20.92 21.35 -6.11
C ARG A 97 -22.10 21.87 -5.27
N PRO A 98 -22.06 23.12 -4.74
CA PRO A 98 -23.20 23.69 -4.06
C PRO A 98 -24.20 24.28 -5.06
N GLY A 99 -25.42 23.77 -5.03
CA GLY A 99 -26.69 24.52 -5.11
C GLY A 99 -26.96 25.41 -6.33
N SER A 100 -27.87 24.96 -7.19
CA SER A 100 -28.94 25.80 -7.74
C SER A 100 -30.17 24.93 -8.01
N ALA A 101 -31.19 25.05 -7.17
CA ALA A 101 -32.58 24.68 -7.46
C ALA A 101 -33.34 25.99 -7.84
N PRO A 102 -34.51 25.98 -8.51
CA PRO A 102 -35.52 24.90 -8.50
C PRO A 102 -36.18 24.58 -9.86
N GLY A 103 -36.89 23.45 -9.91
CA GLY A 103 -37.77 23.11 -11.04
C GLY A 103 -38.51 21.79 -10.82
N SER A 104 -39.80 21.87 -10.50
CA SER A 104 -40.74 20.77 -10.31
C SER A 104 -41.15 20.13 -11.64
N SER A 105 -41.15 18.80 -11.74
CA SER A 105 -42.24 18.01 -12.36
C SER A 105 -41.99 16.49 -12.32
N HIS A 106 -42.92 15.80 -11.65
CA HIS A 106 -43.46 14.45 -11.88
C HIS A 106 -42.77 13.44 -12.84
N GLY A 107 -42.55 12.22 -12.32
CA GLY A 107 -42.48 10.97 -13.09
C GLY A 107 -42.16 9.77 -12.18
N PRO A 108 -43.02 8.74 -12.02
CA PRO A 108 -42.76 7.63 -11.12
C PRO A 108 -42.04 6.46 -11.80
N ASP A 109 -41.32 5.72 -10.96
CA ASP A 109 -40.83 4.35 -11.12
C ASP A 109 -39.94 4.01 -12.33
N SER A 110 -38.64 3.95 -12.07
CA SER A 110 -37.74 3.02 -12.77
C SER A 110 -36.85 2.33 -11.73
N ARG A 111 -37.32 1.15 -11.35
CA ARG A 111 -36.66 0.13 -10.52
C ARG A 111 -35.22 -0.07 -10.99
N ALA A 112 -34.26 0.42 -10.21
CA ALA A 112 -32.84 0.20 -10.44
C ALA A 112 -32.55 -1.32 -10.48
N PRO A 113 -31.84 -1.84 -11.51
CA PRO A 113 -31.32 -3.19 -11.42
C PRO A 113 -30.32 -3.24 -10.28
N ARG A 114 -30.49 -4.22 -9.38
CA ARG A 114 -29.49 -4.55 -8.36
C ARG A 114 -28.20 -4.89 -9.09
N SER A 115 -27.18 -4.05 -8.96
CA SER A 115 -25.82 -4.40 -9.36
C SER A 115 -25.38 -5.56 -8.47
N GLU A 116 -25.45 -6.78 -8.99
CA GLU A 116 -24.72 -7.91 -8.42
C GLU A 116 -23.23 -7.52 -8.39
N PRO A 117 -22.53 -7.76 -7.27
CA PRO A 117 -21.09 -7.55 -7.24
C PRO A 117 -20.46 -8.50 -8.27
N ALA A 118 -19.83 -7.93 -9.29
CA ALA A 118 -19.11 -8.67 -10.30
C ALA A 118 -18.12 -9.64 -9.62
N PRO A 119 -17.95 -10.87 -10.13
CA PRO A 119 -16.96 -11.80 -9.61
C PRO A 119 -15.57 -11.14 -9.67
N PRO A 120 -14.61 -11.54 -8.80
CA PRO A 120 -13.25 -11.06 -8.89
C PRO A 120 -12.67 -11.54 -10.21
N HIS A 121 -12.69 -10.67 -11.22
CA HIS A 121 -11.91 -10.88 -12.42
C HIS A 121 -10.44 -10.79 -11.98
N ASP A 122 -9.75 -11.93 -12.01
CA ASP A 122 -8.31 -11.95 -12.16
C ASP A 122 -8.01 -11.31 -13.53
N ASP A 123 -7.90 -9.99 -13.53
CA ASP A 123 -7.62 -9.21 -14.73
C ASP A 123 -6.16 -9.52 -15.13
N PRO A 124 -5.91 -10.16 -16.30
CA PRO A 124 -4.57 -10.52 -16.77
C PRO A 124 -3.68 -9.29 -17.04
N ARG A 125 -4.21 -8.08 -16.87
CA ARG A 125 -3.44 -6.82 -16.80
C ARG A 125 -2.51 -6.71 -15.58
N SER A 126 -2.51 -7.72 -14.70
CA SER A 126 -1.81 -7.72 -13.41
C SER A 126 -0.32 -8.10 -13.48
N GLU A 127 0.18 -8.69 -14.57
CA GLU A 127 1.60 -9.10 -14.66
C GLU A 127 2.58 -7.93 -14.78
N ASP A 128 2.10 -6.78 -15.29
CA ASP A 128 2.84 -5.52 -15.40
C ASP A 128 2.49 -4.52 -14.28
N ALA A 129 1.61 -4.93 -13.36
CA ALA A 129 1.28 -4.07 -12.24
C ALA A 129 2.49 -3.97 -11.31
N ALA A 130 2.77 -2.76 -10.83
CA ALA A 130 3.80 -2.56 -9.82
C ALA A 130 3.65 -3.60 -8.70
N PRO A 131 4.74 -4.18 -8.17
CA PRO A 131 4.61 -5.24 -7.19
C PRO A 131 3.97 -4.73 -5.89
N LEU A 132 3.28 -5.64 -5.18
CA LEU A 132 2.95 -5.43 -3.77
C LEU A 132 4.27 -5.21 -2.99
N LEU A 133 4.34 -4.11 -2.25
CA LEU A 133 5.49 -3.82 -1.39
C LEU A 133 5.13 -3.99 0.08
N VAL A 134 6.11 -4.42 0.87
CA VAL A 134 6.00 -4.53 2.32
C VAL A 134 7.03 -3.63 2.98
N GLY A 135 6.54 -2.66 3.75
CA GLY A 135 7.36 -1.79 4.59
C GLY A 135 7.39 -2.29 6.03
N VAL A 136 8.57 -2.51 6.57
CA VAL A 136 8.83 -2.90 7.97
C VAL A 136 9.52 -1.74 8.67
N VAL A 137 8.99 -1.33 9.82
CA VAL A 137 9.63 -0.40 10.74
C VAL A 137 9.69 -1.03 12.12
N VAL A 138 10.89 -1.07 12.70
CA VAL A 138 11.13 -1.60 14.06
C VAL A 138 11.66 -0.49 14.94
N ALA A 139 11.00 -0.29 16.08
CA ALA A 139 11.46 0.55 17.18
C ALA A 139 11.95 -0.32 18.35
N GLY A 140 13.02 0.13 19.01
CA GLY A 140 13.62 -0.62 20.12
C GLY A 140 12.79 -0.60 21.40
N SER A 141 11.87 0.35 21.52
CA SER A 141 10.97 0.49 22.67
C SER A 141 9.63 1.10 22.31
N ALA A 142 8.66 0.97 23.21
CA ALA A 142 7.34 1.60 23.08
C ALA A 142 7.39 3.14 23.10
N ASP A 143 8.43 3.74 23.69
CA ASP A 143 8.57 5.20 23.75
C ASP A 143 8.80 5.81 22.35
N GLU A 144 9.38 5.02 21.44
CA GLU A 144 9.63 5.39 20.04
C GLU A 144 8.43 5.10 19.12
N ALA A 145 7.32 4.52 19.63
CA ALA A 145 6.20 4.08 18.80
C ALA A 145 5.58 5.21 17.96
N ARG A 146 5.53 6.44 18.50
CA ARG A 146 5.05 7.62 17.75
C ARG A 146 5.99 7.95 16.59
N GLU A 147 7.29 7.81 16.78
CA GLU A 147 8.26 8.00 15.72
C GLU A 147 8.17 6.88 14.68
N ALA A 148 8.05 5.63 15.12
CA ALA A 148 7.86 4.48 14.24
C ALA A 148 6.66 4.66 13.30
N ARG A 149 5.52 5.17 13.80
CA ARG A 149 4.33 5.46 12.98
C ARG A 149 4.59 6.56 11.95
N ARG A 150 5.32 7.62 12.32
CA ARG A 150 5.71 8.70 11.39
C ARG A 150 6.66 8.16 10.32
N ALA A 151 7.66 7.37 10.73
CA ALA A 151 8.61 6.74 9.82
C ALA A 151 7.91 5.77 8.86
N SER A 152 6.98 4.94 9.35
CA SER A 152 6.14 4.05 8.52
C SER A 152 5.35 4.85 7.50
N THR A 153 4.68 5.94 7.88
CA THR A 153 3.93 6.79 6.93
C THR A 153 4.83 7.40 5.86
N ARG A 154 6.06 7.78 6.21
CA ARG A 154 7.03 8.29 5.24
C ARG A 154 7.53 7.18 4.31
N LEU A 155 7.83 6.01 4.86
CA LEU A 155 8.25 4.83 4.10
C LEU A 155 7.16 4.40 3.11
N GLU A 156 5.90 4.44 3.51
CA GLU A 156 4.74 4.19 2.64
C GLU A 156 4.68 5.19 1.48
N ARG A 157 4.89 6.49 1.75
CA ARG A 157 4.90 7.50 0.69
C ARG A 157 5.98 7.23 -0.35
N VAL A 158 7.17 6.85 0.11
CA VAL A 158 8.31 6.50 -0.76
C VAL A 158 8.02 5.21 -1.53
N GLY A 159 7.51 4.16 -0.90
CA GLY A 159 7.12 2.93 -1.60
C GLY A 159 6.05 3.18 -2.68
N ARG A 160 5.08 4.06 -2.41
CA ARG A 160 4.08 4.47 -3.41
C ARG A 160 4.67 5.32 -4.54
N GLU A 161 5.79 6.00 -4.32
CA GLU A 161 6.53 6.71 -5.37
C GLU A 161 7.18 5.70 -6.32
N PHE A 162 7.89 4.71 -5.78
CA PHE A 162 8.43 3.59 -6.56
C PHE A 162 7.35 2.88 -7.39
N GLN A 163 6.19 2.58 -6.79
CA GLN A 163 5.09 1.94 -7.53
C GLN A 163 4.52 2.81 -8.66
N ARG A 164 4.52 4.14 -8.50
CA ARG A 164 4.08 5.06 -9.56
C ARG A 164 5.09 5.12 -10.70
N GLU A 165 6.38 5.16 -10.39
CA GLU A 165 7.46 5.13 -11.39
C GLU A 165 7.41 3.81 -12.16
N TRP A 166 7.28 2.68 -11.47
CA TRP A 166 7.14 1.35 -12.08
C TRP A 166 5.95 1.28 -13.05
N ALA A 167 4.78 1.75 -12.63
CA ALA A 167 3.59 1.75 -13.49
C ALA A 167 3.73 2.69 -14.71
N ALA A 168 4.49 3.78 -14.59
CA ALA A 168 4.76 4.70 -15.69
C ALA A 168 5.73 4.07 -16.71
N GLU A 169 6.79 3.40 -16.25
CA GLU A 169 7.75 2.68 -17.10
C GLU A 169 7.06 1.57 -17.90
N SER A 170 6.27 0.72 -17.25
CA SER A 170 5.50 -0.35 -17.92
C SER A 170 4.52 0.20 -18.96
N SER A 171 3.91 1.37 -18.71
CA SER A 171 3.00 2.00 -19.68
C SER A 171 3.73 2.53 -20.91
N GLN A 172 4.96 3.01 -20.74
CA GLN A 172 5.78 3.55 -21.82
C GLN A 172 6.38 2.44 -22.69
N GLU A 173 6.77 1.31 -22.11
CA GLU A 173 7.23 0.13 -22.87
C GLU A 173 6.12 -0.41 -23.77
N ARG A 174 4.88 -0.51 -23.27
CA ARG A 174 3.72 -0.91 -24.08
C ARG A 174 3.45 0.02 -25.26
N ALA A 175 3.54 1.34 -25.04
CA ALA A 175 3.33 2.33 -26.10
C ALA A 175 4.41 2.27 -27.21
N ASN A 176 5.62 1.79 -26.87
CA ASN A 176 6.70 1.61 -27.83
C ASN A 176 6.59 0.28 -28.60
N ASP A 177 6.02 -0.76 -28.01
CA ASP A 177 5.83 -2.09 -28.65
C ASP A 177 4.64 -2.08 -29.65
N GLU A 178 3.65 -1.20 -29.45
CA GLU A 178 2.51 -1.00 -30.36
C GLU A 178 2.80 -0.02 -31.54
N GLY A 179 4.08 0.25 -31.86
CA GLY A 179 4.48 1.09 -32.99
C GLY A 179 4.02 0.55 -34.36
N PRO A 180 3.69 1.42 -35.34
CA PRO A 180 2.92 1.03 -36.52
C PRO A 180 3.74 0.16 -37.48
N GLU A 181 3.17 -0.97 -37.91
CA GLU A 181 3.59 -1.69 -39.12
C GLU A 181 3.37 -0.87 -40.40
#